data_AF-A0AAQ3NU70-F1
#
_entry.id   AF-A0AAQ3NU70-F1
#
_cell.length_a   1.000
_cell.length_b   1.000
_cell.length_c   1.000
_cell.angle_alpha   90.00
_cell.angle_beta   90.00
_cell.angle_gamma   90.00
#
_symmetry.space_group_name_H-M   'P 1'
#
loop_
_entity.id
_entity.type
_entity.pdbx_description
1 polymer ?
#
loop_
_entity_poly.entity_id
_entity_poly.type
_entity_poly.pdbx_seq_one_letter_code
_entity_poly.pdbx_strand_id
1 'polypeptide(L)'
;MGEGHSVSFVVPEDGDMKGMILCVVYLSTPNIIEPEFTTVLIVNYTKCRFQIHNHGTAISFKDEDWHGIMSNLECGDNVEIFVNFGNGLMVKNTIVYLIRDEAENMEKASKPKKNSLIRFIKKVVM
;
A
#
# COMPACT_ATOMS: atom_id res chain seq x y z
N MET A 1 -0.72 2.27 -8.77
CA MET A 1 -1.15 0.85 -8.77
C MET A 1 -0.14 0.10 -9.59
N GLY A 2 0.42 -0.98 -9.04
CA GLY A 2 1.36 -1.87 -9.71
C GLY A 2 0.71 -3.19 -10.08
N GLU A 3 1.32 -3.87 -11.04
CA GLU A 3 0.98 -5.24 -11.42
C GLU A 3 1.84 -6.21 -10.61
N GLY A 4 1.23 -7.28 -10.11
CA GLY A 4 1.91 -8.27 -9.30
C GLY A 4 2.31 -7.76 -7.92
N HIS A 5 3.52 -8.15 -7.51
CA HIS A 5 4.04 -8.09 -6.14
C HIS A 5 4.68 -6.76 -5.74
N SER A 6 4.69 -5.76 -6.62
CA SER A 6 5.27 -4.47 -6.28
C SER A 6 4.46 -3.30 -6.79
N VAL A 7 4.71 -2.14 -6.18
CA VAL A 7 4.20 -0.87 -6.65
C VAL A 7 5.21 0.23 -6.37
N SER A 8 5.53 0.99 -7.41
CA SER A 8 6.39 2.16 -7.31
C SER A 8 5.56 3.44 -7.28
N PHE A 9 6.03 4.44 -6.54
CA PHE A 9 5.44 5.77 -6.50
C PHE A 9 6.51 6.80 -6.15
N VAL A 10 6.21 8.07 -6.47
CA VAL A 10 6.98 9.21 -5.99
C VAL A 10 6.25 9.76 -4.77
N VAL A 11 6.97 10.00 -3.67
CA VAL A 11 6.39 10.65 -2.49
C VAL A 11 5.92 12.05 -2.90
N PRO A 12 4.64 12.40 -2.69
CA PRO A 12 4.11 13.69 -3.13
C PRO A 12 4.85 14.87 -2.49
N GLU A 13 4.94 15.98 -3.22
CA GLU A 13 5.59 17.21 -2.72
C GLU A 13 4.72 18.01 -1.74
N ASP A 14 3.41 17.75 -1.72
CA ASP A 14 2.41 18.52 -1.00
C ASP A 14 1.84 17.78 0.23
N GLY A 15 2.04 18.40 1.40
CA GLY A 15 1.43 18.02 2.67
C GLY A 15 2.13 16.90 3.45
N ASP A 16 1.89 16.86 4.76
CA ASP A 16 2.44 15.81 5.63
C ASP A 16 1.71 14.49 5.40
N MET A 17 2.46 13.45 5.02
CA MET A 17 1.95 12.08 4.98
C MET A 17 1.69 11.57 6.39
N LYS A 18 0.43 11.23 6.69
CA LYS A 18 0.00 10.72 8.00
C LYS A 18 -0.06 9.22 8.08
N GLY A 19 -0.13 8.55 6.94
CA GLY A 19 -0.21 7.11 6.92
C GLY A 19 -0.18 6.55 5.52
N MET A 20 -0.19 5.23 5.45
CA MET A 20 -0.23 4.48 4.21
C MET A 20 -1.09 3.23 4.40
N ILE A 21 -1.91 2.92 3.39
CA ILE A 21 -2.64 1.66 3.31
C ILE A 21 -2.14 0.90 2.09
N LEU A 22 -1.70 -0.34 2.33
CA LEU A 22 -1.30 -1.27 1.30
C LEU A 22 -2.45 -2.25 1.03
N CYS A 23 -2.92 -2.28 -0.20
CA CYS A 23 -3.97 -3.19 -0.66
C CYS A 23 -3.40 -4.12 -1.71
N VAL A 24 -3.55 -5.42 -1.48
CA VAL A 24 -3.07 -6.44 -2.41
C VAL A 24 -4.24 -7.29 -2.90
N VAL A 25 -4.35 -7.40 -4.22
CA VAL A 25 -5.32 -8.24 -4.90
C VAL A 25 -4.61 -9.52 -5.33
N TYR A 26 -5.10 -10.66 -4.88
CA TYR A 26 -4.54 -11.99 -5.18
C TYR A 26 -5.62 -12.93 -5.68
N LEU A 27 -5.19 -14.01 -6.34
CA LEU A 27 -6.03 -15.15 -6.66
C LEU A 27 -5.83 -16.26 -5.63
N SER A 28 -6.95 -16.80 -5.13
CA SER A 28 -6.98 -17.96 -4.27
C SER A 28 -7.68 -19.12 -4.95
N THR A 29 -7.31 -20.34 -4.55
CA THR A 29 -8.06 -21.54 -4.91
C THR A 29 -9.36 -21.64 -4.09
N PRO A 30 -10.35 -22.45 -4.51
CA PRO A 30 -11.58 -22.66 -3.73
C PRO A 30 -11.34 -23.23 -2.33
N ASN A 31 -10.21 -23.91 -2.11
CA ASN A 31 -9.73 -24.20 -0.77
C ASN A 31 -9.33 -22.88 -0.12
N ILE A 32 -10.07 -22.49 0.92
CA ILE A 32 -9.84 -21.25 1.66
C ILE A 32 -8.48 -21.36 2.35
N ILE A 33 -7.45 -20.85 1.68
CA ILE A 33 -6.13 -20.61 2.28
C ILE A 33 -6.20 -19.22 2.90
N GLU A 34 -6.02 -19.15 4.21
CA GLU A 34 -5.87 -17.87 4.88
C GLU A 34 -4.61 -17.17 4.31
N PRO A 35 -4.74 -15.93 3.81
CA PRO A 35 -3.61 -15.23 3.22
C PRO A 35 -2.57 -14.96 4.29
N GLU A 36 -1.33 -15.38 4.06
CA GLU A 36 -0.22 -15.13 4.96
C GLU A 36 0.72 -14.10 4.33
N PHE A 37 0.77 -12.91 4.91
CA PHE A 37 1.69 -11.86 4.49
C PHE A 37 3.06 -12.07 5.12
N THR A 38 4.02 -12.57 4.36
CA THR A 38 5.32 -12.94 4.96
C THR A 38 6.23 -11.73 5.15
N THR A 39 6.27 -10.83 4.16
CA THR A 39 7.23 -9.71 4.15
C THR A 39 6.71 -8.52 3.35
N VAL A 40 6.93 -7.32 3.88
CA VAL A 40 6.87 -6.05 3.14
C VAL A 40 8.28 -5.47 3.08
N LEU A 41 8.76 -5.18 1.87
CA LEU A 41 10.04 -4.53 1.64
C LEU A 41 9.78 -3.15 1.02
N ILE A 42 10.25 -2.10 1.68
CA ILE A 42 10.16 -0.72 1.21
C ILE A 42 11.56 -0.31 0.75
N VAL A 43 11.71 -0.01 -0.53
CA VAL A 43 12.96 0.45 -1.14
C VAL A 43 12.80 1.91 -1.51
N ASN A 44 13.66 2.77 -0.96
CA ASN A 44 13.82 4.14 -1.40
C ASN A 44 15.05 4.21 -2.31
N TYR A 45 14.81 4.39 -3.60
CA TYR A 45 15.86 4.48 -4.62
C TYR A 45 16.60 5.80 -4.60
N THR A 46 15.94 6.90 -4.22
CA THR A 46 16.58 8.22 -4.11
C THR A 46 17.63 8.22 -3.00
N LYS A 47 17.34 7.58 -1.87
CA LYS A 47 18.22 7.51 -0.70
C LYS A 47 19.07 6.25 -0.61
N CYS A 48 18.94 5.33 -1.56
CA CYS A 48 19.61 4.03 -1.57
C CYS A 48 19.42 3.25 -0.25
N ARG A 49 18.21 3.28 0.31
CA ARG A 49 17.87 2.63 1.59
C ARG A 49 16.72 1.65 1.41
N PHE A 50 16.72 0.58 2.20
CA PHE A 50 15.62 -0.35 2.24
C PHE A 50 15.25 -0.73 3.67
N GLN A 51 13.98 -1.07 3.87
CA GLN A 51 13.43 -1.53 5.14
C GLN A 51 12.63 -2.81 4.91
N ILE A 52 12.87 -3.81 5.75
CA ILE A 52 12.18 -5.10 5.71
C ILE A 52 11.30 -5.21 6.94
N HIS A 53 10.03 -5.47 6.73
CA HIS A 53 9.04 -5.66 7.78
C HIS A 53 8.42 -7.04 7.66
N ASN A 54 8.64 -7.88 8.68
CA ASN A 54 8.15 -9.25 8.76
C ASN A 54 7.19 -9.34 9.95
N HIS A 55 5.89 -9.55 9.72
CA HIS A 55 4.90 -9.59 10.80
C HIS A 55 3.96 -10.81 10.81
N GLY A 56 4.26 -11.88 10.06
CA GLY A 56 3.45 -13.11 10.09
C GLY A 56 2.06 -12.93 9.46
N THR A 57 1.04 -13.65 9.92
CA THR A 57 -0.26 -13.80 9.21
C THR A 57 -0.97 -12.48 8.87
N ALA A 58 -0.81 -11.42 9.67
CA ALA A 58 -1.36 -10.10 9.38
C ALA A 58 -0.34 -9.00 9.74
N ILE A 59 -0.14 -8.04 8.82
CA ILE A 59 0.77 -6.92 9.03
C ILE A 59 -0.05 -5.68 9.38
N SER A 60 0.05 -5.24 10.63
CA SER A 60 -0.39 -3.91 11.06
C SER A 60 0.81 -3.18 11.63
N PHE A 61 1.17 -2.06 11.01
CA PHE A 61 2.20 -1.18 11.54
C PHE A 61 1.61 -0.38 12.69
N LYS A 62 2.28 -0.38 13.85
CA LYS A 62 1.97 0.50 14.98
C LYS A 62 2.54 1.90 14.71
N ASP A 63 2.17 2.87 15.55
CA ASP A 63 2.68 4.25 15.45
C ASP A 63 4.22 4.31 15.50
N GLU A 64 4.84 3.43 16.29
CA GLU A 64 6.30 3.28 16.39
C GLU A 64 6.91 2.79 15.05
N ASP A 65 6.27 1.80 14.42
CA ASP A 65 6.69 1.28 13.11
C ASP A 65 6.54 2.36 12.03
N TRP A 66 5.47 3.15 12.12
CA TRP A 66 5.22 4.26 11.21
C TRP A 66 6.32 5.32 11.28
N HIS A 67 6.82 5.65 12.46
CA HIS A 67 7.95 6.58 12.60
C HIS A 67 9.21 6.06 11.88
N GLY A 68 9.48 4.76 11.99
CA GLY A 68 10.56 4.10 11.27
C GLY A 68 10.38 4.18 9.76
N ILE A 69 9.19 3.89 9.24
CA ILE A 69 8.86 3.97 7.81
C ILE A 69 9.02 5.41 7.29
N MET A 70 8.46 6.39 8.01
CA MET A 70 8.54 7.80 7.63
C MET A 70 9.97 8.33 7.60
N SER A 71 10.86 7.86 8.48
CA SER A 71 12.27 8.27 8.45
C SER A 71 12.98 7.91 7.13
N ASN A 72 12.41 6.99 6.34
CA ASN A 72 12.93 6.58 5.04
C ASN A 72 12.20 7.25 3.86
N LEU A 73 11.27 8.18 4.09
CA LEU A 73 10.42 8.77 3.05
C LEU A 73 10.44 10.30 3.16
N GLU A 74 10.88 10.99 2.12
CA GLU A 74 10.77 12.44 1.95
C GLU A 74 10.08 12.79 0.63
N CYS A 75 9.49 13.99 0.57
CA CYS A 75 8.90 14.54 -0.65
C CYS A 75 9.84 14.39 -1.86
N GLY A 76 9.31 13.87 -2.97
CA GLY A 76 10.07 13.64 -4.19
C GLY A 76 10.88 12.34 -4.23
N ASP A 77 10.92 11.56 -3.14
CA ASP A 77 11.63 10.28 -3.13
C ASP A 77 10.95 9.25 -4.06
N ASN A 78 11.77 8.51 -4.80
CA ASN A 78 11.34 7.38 -5.62
C ASN A 78 11.32 6.12 -4.76
N VAL A 79 10.13 5.58 -4.54
CA VAL A 79 9.90 4.48 -3.61
C VAL A 79 9.24 3.32 -4.33
N GLU A 80 9.66 2.10 -4.01
CA GLU A 80 8.97 0.89 -4.42
C GLU A 80 8.71 -0.01 -3.21
N ILE A 81 7.48 -0.51 -3.15
CA ILE A 81 7.06 -1.43 -2.11
C ILE A 81 6.87 -2.79 -2.75
N PHE A 82 7.55 -3.80 -2.20
CA PHE A 82 7.40 -5.19 -2.55
C PHE A 82 6.64 -5.93 -1.45
N VAL A 83 5.76 -6.83 -1.88
CA VAL A 83 4.94 -7.66 -1.00
C VAL A 83 5.16 -9.13 -1.32
N ASN A 84 5.46 -9.91 -0.27
CA ASN A 84 5.57 -11.35 -0.39
C ASN A 84 4.42 -12.05 0.32
N PHE A 85 3.86 -13.06 -0.33
CA PHE A 85 2.79 -13.90 0.20
C PHE A 85 3.32 -15.31 0.43
N GLY A 86 2.95 -15.88 1.57
CA GLY A 86 3.08 -17.30 1.81
C GLY A 86 2.09 -18.12 0.97
N ASN A 87 2.22 -19.43 1.06
CA ASN A 87 1.21 -20.40 0.62
C ASN A 87 0.91 -20.43 -0.89
N GLY A 88 1.79 -19.86 -1.73
CA GLY A 88 1.70 -19.97 -3.20
C GLY A 88 0.56 -19.16 -3.83
N LEU A 89 0.02 -18.17 -3.14
CA LEU A 89 -1.00 -17.27 -3.68
C LEU A 89 -0.42 -16.40 -4.81
N MET A 90 -1.15 -16.29 -5.92
CA MET A 90 -0.73 -15.47 -7.06
C MET A 90 -1.25 -14.03 -6.88
N VAL A 91 -0.33 -13.08 -6.70
CA VAL A 91 -0.69 -11.66 -6.61
C VAL A 91 -0.96 -11.11 -7.99
N LYS A 92 -2.14 -10.49 -8.19
CA LYS A 92 -2.51 -9.78 -9.41
C LYS A 92 -2.10 -8.32 -9.37
N ASN A 93 -2.37 -7.64 -8.27
CA ASN A 93 -2.12 -6.21 -8.17
C ASN A 93 -1.75 -5.78 -6.76
N THR A 94 -0.86 -4.80 -6.69
CA THR A 94 -0.52 -4.10 -5.45
C THR A 94 -0.87 -2.62 -5.58
N ILE A 95 -1.56 -2.10 -4.59
CA ILE A 95 -2.05 -0.71 -4.55
C ILE A 95 -1.60 -0.10 -3.23
N VAL A 96 -1.07 1.12 -3.31
CA VAL A 96 -0.73 1.93 -2.14
C VAL A 96 -1.62 3.16 -2.15
N TYR A 97 -2.26 3.41 -1.01
CA TYR A 97 -2.98 4.64 -0.72
C TYR A 97 -2.18 5.44 0.29
N LEU A 98 -1.82 6.68 -0.06
CA LEU A 98 -1.15 7.60 0.86
C LEU A 98 -2.21 8.46 1.55
N ILE A 99 -2.18 8.48 2.87
CA ILE A 99 -3.06 9.31 3.70
C ILE A 99 -2.31 10.58 4.03
N ARG A 100 -2.94 11.72 3.76
CA ARG A 100 -2.39 13.06 4.02
C ARG A 100 -3.38 13.86 4.86
N ASP A 101 -2.89 14.87 5.56
CA ASP A 101 -3.77 15.89 6.12
C ASP A 101 -4.50 16.62 4.99
N GLU A 102 -5.72 17.09 5.27
CA GLU A 102 -6.41 18.00 4.36
C GLU A 102 -5.55 19.25 4.19
N ALA A 103 -5.08 19.52 2.98
CA ALA A 103 -4.53 20.82 2.65
C ALA A 103 -5.66 21.85 2.80
N GLU A 104 -5.42 22.93 3.57
CA GLU A 104 -6.42 23.98 3.83
C GLU A 104 -6.99 24.63 2.55
N ASN A 105 -6.33 24.42 1.40
CA ASN A 105 -6.67 24.98 0.09
C ASN A 105 -7.10 23.96 -0.98
N MET A 106 -7.38 22.69 -0.63
CA MET A 106 -8.02 21.81 -1.61
C MET A 106 -9.50 22.18 -1.74
N GLU A 107 -9.86 22.74 -2.90
CA GLU A 107 -11.24 22.85 -3.34
C GLU A 107 -11.89 21.47 -3.16
N LYS A 108 -12.87 21.37 -2.25
CA LYS A 108 -13.42 20.08 -1.80
C LYS A 108 -13.85 19.26 -3.01
N ALA A 109 -13.03 18.29 -3.40
CA ALA A 109 -13.39 17.37 -4.45
C ALA A 109 -14.73 16.73 -4.07
N SER A 110 -15.71 16.82 -4.96
CA SER A 110 -17.07 16.36 -4.71
C SER A 110 -17.02 14.94 -4.13
N LYS A 111 -17.70 14.73 -2.99
CA LYS A 111 -17.73 13.45 -2.25
C LYS A 111 -17.73 12.27 -3.22
N PRO A 112 -16.83 11.28 -3.08
CA PRO A 112 -16.90 10.09 -3.91
C PRO A 112 -18.28 9.47 -3.69
N LYS A 113 -19.06 9.33 -4.78
CA LYS A 113 -20.37 8.68 -4.71
C LYS A 113 -20.13 7.33 -4.05
N LYS A 114 -20.82 7.04 -2.92
CA LYS A 114 -20.72 5.77 -2.15
C LYS A 114 -20.77 4.51 -3.03
N ASN A 115 -21.32 4.65 -4.22
CA ASN A 115 -21.49 3.62 -5.23
C ASN A 115 -20.19 3.29 -6.00
N SER A 116 -19.12 4.08 -5.88
CA SER A 116 -17.84 3.89 -6.59
C SER A 116 -17.09 2.65 -6.09
N LEU A 117 -16.87 2.54 -4.77
CA LEU A 117 -16.26 1.37 -4.14
C LEU A 117 -17.10 0.11 -4.37
N ILE A 118 -18.43 0.21 -4.21
CA ILE A 118 -19.35 -0.91 -4.46
C ILE A 118 -19.30 -1.36 -5.93
N ARG A 119 -19.22 -0.43 -6.88
CA ARG A 119 -19.09 -0.74 -8.31
C ARG A 119 -17.75 -1.41 -8.62
N PHE A 120 -16.66 -0.95 -8.00
CA PHE A 120 -15.35 -1.59 -8.15
C PHE A 120 -15.36 -3.01 -7.59
N ILE A 121 -15.88 -3.22 -6.38
CA ILE A 121 -16.00 -4.56 -5.77
C ILE A 121 -16.81 -5.49 -6.68
N LYS A 122 -17.96 -5.03 -7.21
CA LYS A 122 -18.75 -5.83 -8.17
C LYS A 122 -18.00 -6.18 -9.46
N LYS A 123 -17.09 -5.31 -9.92
CA LYS A 123 -16.31 -5.54 -11.14
C LYS A 123 -15.13 -6.49 -10.92
N VAL A 124 -14.66 -6.64 -9.69
CA VAL A 124 -13.59 -7.58 -9.32
C VAL A 124 -14.15 -8.96 -8.94
N VAL A 125 -15.41 -9.02 -8.48
CA VAL A 125 -16.12 -10.26 -8.10
C VAL A 125 -16.79 -10.97 -9.29
N MET A 126 -16.90 -10.33 -10.46
CA MET A 126 -17.35 -10.96 -11.72
C MET A 126 -16.18 -11.41 -12.59
#